data_AF-A0A2P5CL03-F1
#
_entry.id   AF-A0A2P5CL03-F1
#
_cell.length_a   1.000
_cell.length_b   1.000
_cell.length_c   1.000
_cell.angle_alpha   90.00
_cell.angle_beta   90.00
_cell.angle_gamma   90.00
#
_symmetry.space_group_name_H-M   'P 1'
#
loop_
_entity.id
_entity.type
_entity.pdbx_description
1 polymer ?
#
loop_
_entity_poly.entity_id
_entity_poly.type
_entity_poly.pdbx_seq_one_letter_code
_entity_poly.pdbx_strand_id
1 'polypeptide(L)'
;MEFNFGILLIISSSILFSPLALCHPAPASYISDIPASAPGPSFGPETSPIPSPSPSHAATFLFTDSATSKRMAPESSPSTSHFTEFTTQKDSFSYTGDVGTQLSAVKKICGITEDPDLCADSILPNLKGAVDPVNVLQTEINTFVSIASKAIEQIKTSMDDPSTSSTASECLQVCLEIYGSAHANLRQAQDAISSHDMDLLKSVLSGVITDLGTCDDAFAESGEELPLDNDLVATMHKLANNCMDISAVLLV
;
A
#
# COMPACT_ATOMS: atom_id res chain seq x y z
N MET A 1 7.38 13.25 -59.46
CA MET A 1 7.74 11.84 -59.20
C MET A 1 6.98 11.44 -57.96
N GLU A 2 5.89 10.73 -58.17
CA GLU A 2 5.11 10.08 -57.12
C GLU A 2 5.81 8.78 -56.71
N PHE A 3 5.82 8.48 -55.41
CA PHE A 3 5.76 7.10 -54.95
C PHE A 3 4.84 7.03 -53.72
N ASN A 4 3.64 6.52 -54.00
CA ASN A 4 2.72 5.95 -53.05
C ASN A 4 3.27 4.61 -52.55
N PHE A 5 3.35 4.43 -51.25
CA PHE A 5 3.28 3.13 -50.55
C PHE A 5 2.82 3.50 -49.14
N GLY A 6 1.59 3.23 -48.74
CA GLY A 6 1.08 1.88 -48.61
C GLY A 6 1.04 1.57 -47.12
N ILE A 7 -0.11 1.89 -46.54
CA ILE A 7 -0.65 1.55 -45.22
C ILE A 7 0.08 0.38 -44.51
N LEU A 8 0.58 0.65 -43.31
CA LEU A 8 0.55 -0.32 -42.22
C LEU A 8 0.24 0.43 -40.91
N LEU A 9 -1.06 0.68 -40.69
CA LEU A 9 -1.57 0.98 -39.36
C LEU A 9 -1.39 -0.29 -38.53
N ILE A 10 -0.29 -0.37 -37.79
CA ILE A 10 -0.17 -1.31 -36.68
C ILE A 10 -1.02 -0.69 -35.55
N ILE A 11 -2.32 -0.94 -35.65
CA ILE A 11 -3.19 -1.00 -34.48
C ILE A 11 -2.58 -2.06 -33.57
N SER A 12 -1.71 -1.62 -32.66
CA SER A 12 -1.26 -2.42 -31.54
C SER A 12 -2.49 -2.59 -30.66
N SER A 13 -3.28 -3.61 -30.99
CA SER A 13 -4.36 -4.14 -30.17
C SER A 13 -3.75 -4.76 -28.92
N SER A 14 -3.21 -3.91 -28.04
CA SER A 14 -3.10 -4.21 -26.62
C SER A 14 -4.47 -3.95 -26.01
N ILE A 15 -5.49 -4.64 -26.53
CA ILE A 15 -6.69 -4.91 -25.75
C ILE A 15 -6.23 -5.99 -24.79
N LEU A 16 -5.54 -5.57 -23.72
CA LEU A 16 -5.58 -6.32 -22.48
C LEU A 16 -7.04 -6.23 -22.05
N PHE A 17 -7.83 -7.21 -22.49
CA PHE A 17 -9.02 -7.59 -21.77
C PHE A 17 -8.53 -7.97 -20.38
N SER A 18 -8.54 -7.03 -19.44
CA SER A 18 -8.59 -7.36 -18.01
C SER A 18 -9.93 -8.05 -17.83
N PRO A 19 -9.97 -9.38 -17.58
CA PRO A 19 -11.20 -9.96 -17.11
C PRO A 19 -11.29 -9.54 -15.64
N LEU A 20 -12.35 -8.82 -15.27
CA LEU A 20 -12.76 -8.49 -13.88
C LEU A 20 -12.22 -7.16 -13.30
N ALA A 21 -12.79 -6.03 -13.73
CA ALA A 21 -13.02 -4.89 -12.83
C ALA A 21 -14.54 -4.57 -12.74
N LEU A 22 -15.37 -5.60 -12.89
CA LEU A 22 -16.70 -5.55 -12.28
C LEU A 22 -16.49 -5.57 -10.76
N CYS A 23 -17.15 -4.66 -10.03
CA CYS A 23 -17.18 -4.64 -8.57
C CYS A 23 -17.73 -5.94 -7.93
N HIS A 24 -18.02 -6.95 -8.73
CA HIS A 24 -18.44 -8.24 -8.25
C HIS A 24 -17.28 -8.95 -7.54
N PRO A 25 -17.44 -9.33 -6.26
CA PRO A 25 -16.49 -10.21 -5.62
C PRO A 25 -16.39 -11.52 -6.40
N ALA A 26 -15.18 -12.07 -6.51
CA ALA A 26 -14.99 -13.40 -7.11
C ALA A 26 -15.91 -14.40 -6.38
N PRO A 27 -16.76 -15.17 -7.09
CA PRO A 27 -17.68 -16.08 -6.42
C PRO A 27 -16.88 -17.13 -5.64
N ALA A 28 -17.21 -17.28 -4.35
CA ALA A 28 -16.58 -18.20 -3.39
C ALA A 28 -16.75 -19.71 -3.69
N SER A 29 -17.15 -20.09 -4.91
CA SER A 29 -17.55 -21.45 -5.28
C SER A 29 -16.62 -22.18 -6.24
N TYR A 30 -15.45 -21.65 -6.58
CA TYR A 30 -14.45 -22.37 -7.40
C TYR A 30 -13.52 -23.29 -6.59
N ILE A 31 -14.08 -24.07 -5.66
CA ILE A 31 -13.44 -25.28 -5.15
C ILE A 31 -14.49 -26.38 -5.10
N SER A 32 -14.84 -26.92 -6.26
CA SER A 32 -15.31 -28.30 -6.41
C SER A 32 -15.09 -28.70 -7.86
N ASP A 33 -14.68 -29.95 -8.03
CA ASP A 33 -14.46 -30.67 -9.30
C ASP A 33 -13.10 -30.47 -9.99
N ILE A 34 -12.04 -30.97 -9.36
CA ILE A 34 -10.93 -31.60 -10.10
C ILE A 34 -11.34 -33.06 -10.37
N PRO A 35 -11.50 -33.49 -11.64
CA PRO A 35 -11.63 -34.90 -11.97
C PRO A 35 -10.25 -35.56 -11.83
N ALA A 36 -10.14 -36.50 -10.90
CA ALA A 36 -9.00 -37.40 -10.82
C ALA A 36 -8.96 -38.31 -12.05
N SER A 37 -7.89 -38.23 -12.86
CA SER A 37 -7.24 -39.39 -13.52
C SER A 37 -6.17 -38.95 -14.54
N ALA A 38 -4.90 -39.07 -14.16
CA ALA A 38 -3.84 -39.59 -15.04
C ALA A 38 -2.64 -40.06 -14.17
N PRO A 39 -1.91 -41.12 -14.56
CA PRO A 39 -0.93 -41.78 -13.69
C PRO A 39 0.43 -41.07 -13.71
N GLY A 40 0.99 -40.85 -12.52
CA GLY A 40 2.37 -40.37 -12.36
C GLY A 40 3.41 -41.46 -12.63
N PRO A 41 4.65 -41.09 -13.01
CA PRO A 41 5.72 -42.02 -13.28
C PRO A 41 6.30 -42.64 -12.00
N SER A 42 6.65 -43.92 -12.12
CA SER A 42 7.24 -44.78 -11.09
C SER A 42 8.63 -44.29 -10.67
N PHE A 43 8.81 -44.02 -9.38
CA PHE A 43 10.13 -43.90 -8.75
C PHE A 43 10.31 -45.06 -7.76
N GLY A 44 11.41 -45.81 -7.94
CA GLY A 44 11.78 -46.96 -7.12
C GLY A 44 12.26 -46.59 -5.71
N PRO A 45 12.48 -47.58 -4.83
CA PRO A 45 12.72 -47.35 -3.42
C PRO A 45 14.21 -47.16 -3.14
N GLU A 46 14.59 -46.04 -2.54
CA GLU A 46 15.88 -45.89 -1.88
C GLU A 46 15.65 -45.85 -0.35
N THR A 47 16.08 -46.94 0.30
CA THR A 47 16.07 -47.15 1.74
C THR A 47 17.25 -46.44 2.41
N SER A 48 16.96 -45.59 3.41
CA SER A 48 17.78 -45.41 4.62
C SER A 48 17.02 -44.64 5.71
N PRO A 49 17.37 -44.82 7.01
CA PRO A 49 16.45 -44.62 8.14
C PRO A 49 16.55 -43.24 8.80
N ILE A 50 15.40 -42.73 9.25
CA ILE A 50 15.25 -41.51 10.06
C ILE A 50 15.30 -41.88 11.55
N PRO A 51 16.09 -41.19 12.41
CA PRO A 51 15.99 -41.33 13.86
C PRO A 51 14.90 -40.41 14.45
N SER A 52 14.05 -40.99 15.31
CA SER A 52 13.03 -40.29 16.10
C SER A 52 13.64 -39.50 17.28
N PRO A 53 12.97 -38.42 17.72
CA PRO A 53 12.94 -38.04 19.13
C PRO A 53 11.52 -38.16 19.72
N SER A 54 11.46 -38.75 20.91
CA SER A 54 10.27 -38.97 21.74
C SER A 54 9.92 -37.73 22.60
N PRO A 55 8.69 -37.60 23.13
CA PRO A 55 8.14 -36.38 23.74
C PRO A 55 8.11 -36.42 25.27
N SER A 56 8.28 -35.26 25.92
CA SER A 56 7.88 -34.98 27.32
C SER A 56 8.25 -33.50 27.61
N HIS A 57 7.48 -32.59 28.23
CA HIS A 57 6.47 -32.69 29.26
C HIS A 57 5.43 -31.57 29.12
N ALA A 58 4.18 -31.88 29.42
CA ALA A 58 3.12 -30.93 29.76
C ALA A 58 3.31 -30.39 31.19
N ALA A 59 3.04 -29.11 31.40
CA ALA A 59 2.77 -28.55 32.72
C ALA A 59 1.48 -27.71 32.66
N THR A 60 0.42 -28.30 33.21
CA THR A 60 -0.86 -27.69 33.51
C THR A 60 -0.72 -26.81 34.76
N PHE A 61 -1.18 -25.56 34.69
CA PHE A 61 -1.60 -24.82 35.88
C PHE A 61 -2.97 -24.20 35.63
N LEU A 62 -3.99 -24.80 36.24
CA LEU A 62 -5.26 -24.17 36.60
C LEU A 62 -5.12 -23.66 38.03
N PHE A 63 -5.73 -22.52 38.37
CA PHE A 63 -6.40 -22.14 39.64
C PHE A 63 -6.74 -20.63 39.54
N THR A 64 -7.98 -20.30 39.19
CA THR A 64 -9.12 -19.89 40.06
C THR A 64 -9.16 -18.41 40.48
N ASP A 65 -10.23 -17.79 39.98
CA ASP A 65 -10.98 -16.58 40.36
C ASP A 65 -10.79 -16.00 41.77
N SER A 66 -10.71 -14.67 41.86
CA SER A 66 -11.51 -13.90 42.84
C SER A 66 -11.52 -12.40 42.52
N ALA A 67 -12.72 -11.88 42.26
CA ALA A 67 -13.03 -10.46 42.13
C ALA A 67 -12.77 -9.65 43.42
N THR A 68 -12.39 -8.37 43.29
CA THR A 68 -12.81 -7.30 44.21
C THR A 68 -12.84 -5.95 43.48
N SER A 69 -14.06 -5.44 43.42
CA SER A 69 -14.51 -4.09 43.13
C SER A 69 -13.72 -2.98 43.84
N LYS A 70 -13.32 -1.94 43.11
CA LYS A 70 -13.42 -0.55 43.61
C LYS A 70 -13.76 0.41 42.47
N ARG A 71 -14.95 0.99 42.63
CA ARG A 71 -15.59 2.04 41.85
C ARG A 71 -15.05 3.40 42.30
N MET A 72 -14.67 4.27 41.37
CA MET A 72 -14.80 5.72 41.56
C MET A 72 -15.14 6.35 40.21
N ALA A 73 -16.24 7.10 40.20
CA ALA A 73 -16.78 7.85 39.07
C ALA A 73 -16.43 9.35 39.26
N PRO A 74 -17.02 10.28 38.47
CA PRO A 74 -16.37 10.96 37.36
C PRO A 74 -16.10 12.45 37.66
N GLU A 75 -15.23 13.09 36.89
CA GLU A 75 -15.18 14.55 36.84
C GLU A 75 -15.35 15.05 35.40
N SER A 76 -16.12 16.11 35.30
CA SER A 76 -16.87 16.59 34.16
C SER A 76 -16.31 17.88 33.58
N SER A 77 -16.45 18.01 32.25
CA SER A 77 -16.59 19.25 31.45
C SER A 77 -15.30 19.97 30.99
N PRO A 78 -15.38 20.82 29.93
CA PRO A 78 -16.25 20.80 28.75
C PRO A 78 -15.50 20.97 27.40
N SER A 79 -16.28 20.81 26.33
CA SER A 79 -16.07 21.07 24.89
C SER A 79 -15.17 22.24 24.51
N THR A 80 -14.44 22.12 23.39
CA THR A 80 -14.70 22.88 22.14
C THR A 80 -13.82 22.30 21.01
N SER A 81 -14.45 21.73 19.98
CA SER A 81 -13.81 21.38 18.72
C SER A 81 -13.67 22.64 17.86
N HIS A 82 -12.44 23.10 17.66
CA HIS A 82 -12.10 24.08 16.63
C HIS A 82 -11.17 23.40 15.63
N PHE A 83 -11.72 23.13 14.45
CA PHE A 83 -10.99 22.73 13.25
C PHE A 83 -10.26 23.98 12.76
N THR A 84 -8.96 24.11 13.04
CA THR A 84 -8.14 25.18 12.47
C THR A 84 -7.59 24.71 11.13
N GLU A 85 -8.32 25.10 10.09
CA GLU A 85 -7.83 25.82 8.91
C GLU A 85 -6.29 25.85 8.76
N PHE A 86 -5.81 25.15 7.73
CA PHE A 86 -4.43 25.13 7.26
C PHE A 86 -4.06 26.54 6.77
N THR A 87 -3.68 27.39 7.71
CA THR A 87 -3.04 28.67 7.43
C THR A 87 -1.56 28.52 7.73
N THR A 88 -0.75 28.87 6.74
CA THR A 88 0.71 29.01 6.75
C THR A 88 1.26 29.38 8.14
N GLN A 89 1.51 28.38 8.98
CA GLN A 89 2.09 28.56 10.31
C GLN A 89 3.54 28.10 10.21
N LYS A 90 4.40 29.10 10.04
CA LYS A 90 5.85 29.00 10.18
C LYS A 90 6.16 28.72 11.64
N ASP A 91 5.82 27.54 12.13
CA ASP A 91 6.15 27.14 13.49
C ASP A 91 7.53 26.53 13.55
N SER A 92 8.27 27.10 14.50
CA SER A 92 9.68 26.88 14.78
C SER A 92 9.91 25.45 15.27
N PHE A 93 10.19 24.53 14.33
CA PHE A 93 10.74 23.23 14.65
C PHE A 93 12.19 23.39 15.12
N SER A 94 12.46 22.98 16.36
CA SER A 94 13.82 22.96 16.93
C SER A 94 14.57 21.75 16.37
N TYR A 95 15.18 21.92 15.20
CA TYR A 95 16.13 20.98 14.61
C TYR A 95 17.56 21.48 14.83
N THR A 96 18.43 20.61 15.36
CA THR A 96 19.84 20.89 15.65
C THR A 96 20.75 20.72 14.41
N GLY A 97 20.21 20.91 13.21
CA GLY A 97 20.94 20.94 11.94
C GLY A 97 20.48 22.12 11.09
N ASP A 98 21.37 22.67 10.28
CA ASP A 98 21.09 23.80 9.39
C ASP A 98 19.91 23.49 8.45
N VAL A 99 18.72 23.95 8.84
CA VAL A 99 17.43 23.67 8.17
C VAL A 99 17.48 24.04 6.68
N GLY A 100 18.25 25.07 6.32
CA GLY A 100 18.45 25.47 4.93
C GLY A 100 19.23 24.44 4.10
N THR A 101 20.23 23.78 4.68
CA THR A 101 21.02 22.74 4.00
C THR A 101 20.23 21.44 3.85
N GLN A 102 19.43 21.04 4.85
CA GLN A 102 18.62 19.83 4.74
C GLN A 102 17.53 19.97 3.67
N LEU A 103 16.82 21.10 3.67
CA LEU A 103 15.78 21.42 2.68
C LEU A 103 16.34 21.39 1.25
N SER A 104 17.46 22.05 1.02
CA SER A 104 18.07 22.09 -0.33
C SER A 104 18.55 20.72 -0.80
N ALA A 105 19.08 19.89 0.11
CA ALA A 105 19.48 18.52 -0.21
C ALA A 105 18.28 17.62 -0.55
N VAL A 106 17.19 17.69 0.22
CA VAL A 106 15.96 16.95 -0.08
C VAL A 106 15.38 17.39 -1.41
N LYS A 107 15.26 18.70 -1.64
CA LYS A 107 14.78 19.24 -2.92
C LYS A 107 15.61 18.80 -4.13
N LYS A 108 16.91 18.58 -3.94
CA LYS A 108 17.76 18.06 -5.02
C LYS A 108 17.41 16.61 -5.38
N ILE A 109 17.10 15.77 -4.39
CA ILE A 109 16.68 14.38 -4.63
C ILE A 109 15.27 14.36 -5.22
N CYS A 110 14.34 15.10 -4.62
CA CYS A 110 12.97 15.23 -5.11
C CYS A 110 12.85 15.89 -6.49
N GLY A 111 13.88 16.60 -6.96
CA GLY A 111 13.86 17.25 -8.27
C GLY A 111 13.79 16.30 -9.47
N ILE A 112 13.89 14.99 -9.25
CA ILE A 112 13.69 13.97 -10.30
C ILE A 112 12.23 13.54 -10.43
N THR A 113 11.39 13.82 -9.43
CA THR A 113 10.02 13.32 -9.38
C THR A 113 9.07 14.25 -10.13
N GLU A 114 7.91 13.73 -10.52
CA GLU A 114 6.87 14.54 -11.17
C GLU A 114 6.25 15.59 -10.23
N ASP A 115 6.25 15.34 -8.91
CA ASP A 115 5.79 16.29 -7.89
C ASP A 115 6.88 16.53 -6.81
N PRO A 116 7.90 17.38 -7.11
CA PRO A 116 9.02 17.62 -6.20
C PRO A 116 8.63 18.30 -4.89
N ASP A 117 7.57 19.10 -4.91
CA ASP A 117 7.09 19.80 -3.72
C ASP A 117 6.38 18.82 -2.78
N LEU A 118 5.48 17.97 -3.29
CA LEU A 118 4.89 16.89 -2.49
C LEU A 118 5.94 15.92 -1.96
N CYS A 119 6.93 15.56 -2.77
CA CYS A 119 8.06 14.74 -2.33
C CYS A 119 8.72 15.39 -1.11
N ALA A 120 9.16 16.64 -1.22
CA ALA A 120 9.82 17.34 -0.12
C ALA A 120 8.93 17.45 1.12
N ASP A 121 7.66 17.81 0.95
CA ASP A 121 6.70 18.00 2.04
C ASP A 121 6.37 16.68 2.76
N SER A 122 6.37 15.55 2.05
CA SER A 122 6.13 14.22 2.63
C SER A 122 7.34 13.69 3.43
N ILE A 123 8.55 14.14 3.09
CA ILE A 123 9.81 13.67 3.65
C ILE A 123 10.25 14.53 4.84
N LEU A 124 10.29 15.85 4.68
CA LEU A 124 10.89 16.77 5.64
C LEU A 124 10.38 16.65 7.08
N PRO A 125 9.07 16.43 7.34
CA PRO A 125 8.57 16.28 8.70
C PRO A 125 9.11 15.05 9.42
N ASN A 126 9.50 14.00 8.68
CA ASN A 126 9.84 12.69 9.22
C ASN A 126 11.30 12.28 9.00
N LEU A 127 12.06 13.04 8.20
CA LEU A 127 13.43 12.73 7.84
C LEU A 127 14.36 12.83 9.06
N LYS A 128 15.10 11.75 9.32
CA LYS A 128 16.08 11.67 10.40
C LYS A 128 17.42 11.21 9.84
N GLY A 129 18.52 11.83 10.28
CA GLY A 129 19.86 11.43 9.85
C GLY A 129 20.30 12.08 8.54
N ALA A 130 21.07 11.33 7.74
CA ALA A 130 21.67 11.84 6.51
C ALA A 130 20.65 12.06 5.40
N VAL A 131 20.90 13.06 4.55
CA VAL A 131 20.08 13.29 3.35
C VAL A 131 20.74 12.59 2.17
N ASP A 132 20.40 11.31 2.00
CA ASP A 132 20.82 10.49 0.87
C ASP A 132 19.60 9.80 0.23
N PRO A 133 19.69 9.32 -1.03
CA PRO A 133 18.56 8.74 -1.73
C PRO A 133 17.89 7.56 -1.02
N VAL A 134 18.67 6.75 -0.28
CA VAL A 134 18.13 5.60 0.45
C VAL A 134 17.26 6.07 1.62
N ASN A 135 17.78 6.96 2.46
CA ASN A 135 17.04 7.46 3.61
C ASN A 135 15.83 8.31 3.20
N VAL A 136 15.96 9.07 2.10
CA VAL A 136 14.85 9.83 1.50
C VAL A 136 13.74 8.89 1.03
N LEU A 137 14.07 7.86 0.25
CA LEU A 137 13.08 6.85 -0.20
C LEU A 137 12.42 6.13 0.97
N GLN A 138 13.21 5.70 1.96
CA GLN A 138 12.66 5.03 3.14
C GLN A 138 11.70 5.93 3.92
N THR A 139 12.00 7.23 4.02
CA THR A 139 11.13 8.19 4.68
C THR A 139 9.83 8.39 3.91
N GLU A 140 9.90 8.57 2.59
CA GLU A 140 8.70 8.76 1.76
C GLU A 140 7.79 7.52 1.76
N ILE A 141 8.35 6.32 1.65
CA ILE A 141 7.59 5.07 1.77
C ILE A 141 6.91 4.97 3.15
N ASN A 142 7.58 5.35 4.24
CA ASN A 142 6.96 5.30 5.58
C ASN A 142 5.82 6.32 5.74
N THR A 143 5.98 7.52 5.17
CA THR A 143 4.88 8.50 5.08
C THR A 143 3.73 7.91 4.27
N PHE A 144 4.01 7.32 3.12
CA PHE A 144 2.99 6.73 2.25
C PHE A 144 2.26 5.55 2.92
N VAL A 145 2.95 4.69 3.66
CA VAL A 145 2.29 3.62 4.44
C VAL A 145 1.26 4.19 5.43
N SER A 146 1.59 5.30 6.08
CA SER A 146 0.67 5.95 7.03
C SER A 146 -0.58 6.50 6.32
N ILE A 147 -0.40 7.06 5.12
CA ILE A 147 -1.48 7.58 4.29
C ILE A 147 -2.35 6.45 3.73
N ALA A 148 -1.76 5.36 3.24
CA ALA A 148 -2.47 4.17 2.79
C ALA A 148 -3.30 3.54 3.93
N SER A 149 -2.77 3.52 5.14
CA SER A 149 -3.51 3.04 6.33
C SER A 149 -4.76 3.90 6.58
N LYS A 150 -4.65 5.23 6.48
CA LYS A 150 -5.79 6.15 6.60
C LYS A 150 -6.84 5.90 5.51
N ALA A 151 -6.42 5.66 4.27
CA ALA A 151 -7.34 5.34 3.18
C ALA A 151 -8.08 4.03 3.42
N ILE A 152 -7.39 2.99 3.90
CA ILE A 152 -8.00 1.70 4.29
C ILE A 152 -9.05 1.90 5.40
N GLU A 153 -8.79 2.77 6.39
CA GLU A 153 -9.76 3.08 7.44
C GLU A 153 -10.99 3.84 6.90
N GLN A 154 -10.78 4.78 5.97
CA GLN A 154 -11.87 5.48 5.31
C GLN A 154 -12.72 4.53 4.46
N ILE A 155 -12.11 3.60 3.71
CA ILE A 155 -12.84 2.57 2.95
C ILE A 155 -13.76 1.78 3.88
N LYS A 156 -13.23 1.27 5.00
CA LYS A 156 -14.04 0.52 5.99
C LYS A 156 -15.19 1.35 6.52
N THR A 157 -14.93 2.62 6.83
CA THR A 157 -15.97 3.55 7.33
C THR A 157 -17.06 3.78 6.27
N SER A 158 -16.68 3.99 5.01
CA SER A 158 -17.61 4.17 3.90
C SER A 158 -18.43 2.90 3.62
N MET A 159 -17.85 1.71 3.80
CA MET A 159 -18.59 0.44 3.68
C MET A 159 -19.66 0.25 4.77
N ASP A 160 -19.41 0.78 5.97
CA ASP A 160 -20.35 0.73 7.10
C ASP A 160 -21.45 1.82 7.02
N ASP A 161 -21.31 2.80 6.11
CA ASP A 161 -22.28 3.88 5.93
C ASP A 161 -23.55 3.36 5.21
N PRO A 162 -24.74 3.46 5.82
CA PRO A 162 -25.99 2.99 5.21
C PRO A 162 -26.43 3.77 3.97
N SER A 163 -25.80 4.91 3.67
CA SER A 163 -26.01 5.68 2.43
C SER A 163 -25.18 5.17 1.25
N THR A 164 -24.17 4.33 1.50
CA THR A 164 -23.36 3.70 0.45
C THR A 164 -24.20 2.71 -0.35
N SER A 165 -24.19 2.86 -1.68
CA SER A 165 -24.94 1.97 -2.57
C SER A 165 -24.35 0.55 -2.54
N SER A 166 -25.15 -0.45 -2.90
CA SER A 166 -24.66 -1.85 -3.00
C SER A 166 -23.49 -1.95 -3.97
N THR A 167 -23.56 -1.26 -5.11
CA THR A 167 -22.50 -1.22 -6.11
C THR A 167 -21.24 -0.57 -5.54
N ALA A 168 -21.36 0.60 -4.90
CA ALA A 168 -20.23 1.26 -4.28
C ALA A 168 -19.59 0.41 -3.17
N SER A 169 -20.39 -0.30 -2.35
CA SER A 169 -19.90 -1.21 -1.31
C SER A 169 -19.09 -2.37 -1.90
N GLU A 170 -19.58 -2.95 -2.99
CA GLU A 170 -18.89 -3.96 -3.79
C GLU A 170 -17.55 -3.45 -4.36
N CYS A 171 -17.52 -2.22 -4.90
CA CYS A 171 -16.29 -1.60 -5.40
C CYS A 171 -15.32 -1.27 -4.26
N LEU A 172 -15.82 -0.81 -3.11
CA LEU A 172 -15.02 -0.56 -1.92
C LEU A 172 -14.37 -1.84 -1.38
N GLN A 173 -15.02 -2.99 -1.51
CA GLN A 173 -14.42 -4.28 -1.15
C GLN A 173 -13.19 -4.59 -2.02
N VAL A 174 -13.28 -4.33 -3.34
CA VAL A 174 -12.13 -4.45 -4.25
C VAL A 174 -11.02 -3.48 -3.83
N CYS A 175 -11.35 -2.21 -3.61
CA CYS A 175 -10.39 -1.20 -3.14
C CYS A 175 -9.75 -1.58 -1.80
N LEU A 176 -10.49 -2.19 -0.87
CA LEU A 176 -9.97 -2.63 0.42
C LEU A 176 -8.89 -3.72 0.25
N GLU A 177 -9.15 -4.71 -0.60
CA GLU A 177 -8.21 -5.81 -0.89
C GLU A 177 -6.95 -5.28 -1.58
N ILE A 178 -7.13 -4.42 -2.57
CA ILE A 178 -6.04 -3.90 -3.36
C ILE A 178 -5.22 -2.84 -2.59
N TYR A 179 -5.83 -1.95 -1.83
CA TYR A 179 -5.08 -1.04 -0.95
C TYR A 179 -4.37 -1.81 0.18
N GLY A 180 -4.93 -2.93 0.64
CA GLY A 180 -4.23 -3.86 1.53
C GLY A 180 -2.97 -4.44 0.89
N SER A 181 -3.04 -4.80 -0.40
CA SER A 181 -1.91 -5.29 -1.20
C SER A 181 -0.86 -4.19 -1.41
N ALA A 182 -1.28 -2.97 -1.77
CA ALA A 182 -0.41 -1.81 -1.88
C ALA A 182 0.33 -1.53 -0.58
N HIS A 183 -0.39 -1.55 0.55
CA HIS A 183 0.21 -1.36 1.88
C HIS A 183 1.24 -2.44 2.20
N ALA A 184 0.97 -3.71 1.88
CA ALA A 184 1.93 -4.80 2.06
C ALA A 184 3.16 -4.65 1.14
N ASN A 185 2.96 -4.24 -0.12
CA ASN A 185 4.02 -3.97 -1.07
C ASN A 185 4.95 -2.83 -0.61
N LEU A 186 4.39 -1.76 -0.03
CA LEU A 186 5.18 -0.67 0.57
C LEU A 186 6.05 -1.15 1.75
N ARG A 187 5.55 -2.09 2.56
CA ARG A 187 6.36 -2.70 3.63
C ARG A 187 7.47 -3.58 3.07
N GLN A 188 7.16 -4.40 2.06
CA GLN A 188 8.18 -5.18 1.36
C GLN A 188 9.24 -4.30 0.69
N ALA A 189 8.89 -3.10 0.22
CA ALA A 189 9.85 -2.14 -0.32
C ALA A 189 10.90 -1.71 0.72
N GLN A 190 10.52 -1.55 2.00
CA GLN A 190 11.47 -1.27 3.09
C GLN A 190 12.44 -2.44 3.31
N ASP A 191 11.92 -3.67 3.26
CA ASP A 191 12.72 -4.88 3.41
C ASP A 191 13.69 -5.06 2.23
N ALA A 192 13.22 -4.76 1.01
CA ALA A 192 14.01 -4.78 -0.21
C ALA A 192 15.17 -3.75 -0.16
N ILE A 193 14.91 -2.53 0.30
CA ILE A 193 15.95 -1.52 0.53
C ILE A 193 16.99 -2.04 1.54
N SER A 194 16.53 -2.61 2.66
CA SER A 194 17.40 -3.09 3.73
C SER A 194 18.27 -4.28 3.32
N SER A 195 17.75 -5.12 2.44
CA SER A 195 18.45 -6.31 1.91
C SER A 195 19.20 -6.04 0.60
N HIS A 196 19.16 -4.81 0.09
CA HIS A 196 19.69 -4.41 -1.21
C HIS A 196 19.08 -5.19 -2.41
N ASP A 197 17.85 -5.68 -2.28
CA ASP A 197 17.13 -6.36 -3.37
C ASP A 197 16.42 -5.34 -4.26
N MET A 198 17.17 -4.84 -5.24
CA MET A 198 16.74 -3.78 -6.15
C MET A 198 15.67 -4.23 -7.16
N ASP A 199 15.70 -5.50 -7.57
CA ASP A 199 14.70 -6.08 -8.45
C ASP A 199 13.35 -6.20 -7.73
N LEU A 200 13.38 -6.68 -6.48
CA LEU A 200 12.19 -6.72 -5.63
C LEU A 200 11.65 -5.32 -5.37
N LEU A 201 12.50 -4.35 -5.00
CA LEU A 201 12.11 -2.97 -4.76
C LEU A 201 11.31 -2.38 -5.93
N LYS A 202 11.86 -2.51 -7.15
CA LYS A 202 11.19 -2.04 -8.37
C LYS A 202 9.87 -2.77 -8.60
N SER A 203 9.85 -4.09 -8.42
CA SER A 203 8.65 -4.89 -8.63
C SER A 203 7.52 -4.52 -7.69
N VAL A 204 7.80 -4.36 -6.39
CA VAL A 204 6.76 -4.06 -5.40
C VAL A 204 6.26 -2.62 -5.52
N LEU A 205 7.12 -1.65 -5.84
CA LEU A 205 6.69 -0.27 -6.09
C LEU A 205 5.84 -0.13 -7.35
N SER A 206 6.17 -0.86 -8.42
CA SER A 206 5.30 -0.98 -9.60
C SER A 206 3.96 -1.65 -9.27
N GLY A 207 3.98 -2.62 -8.33
CA GLY A 207 2.78 -3.25 -7.79
C GLY A 207 1.87 -2.23 -7.11
N VAL A 208 2.43 -1.36 -6.24
CA VAL A 208 1.67 -0.29 -5.58
C VAL A 208 0.95 0.61 -6.59
N ILE A 209 1.63 1.04 -7.67
CA ILE A 209 1.00 1.88 -8.71
C ILE A 209 -0.18 1.15 -9.37
N THR A 210 0.00 -0.13 -9.70
CA THR A 210 -1.03 -0.96 -10.33
C THR A 210 -2.22 -1.18 -9.39
N ASP A 211 -1.92 -1.43 -8.10
CA ASP A 211 -2.91 -1.62 -7.06
C ASP A 211 -3.80 -0.36 -6.95
N LEU A 212 -3.20 0.83 -6.83
CA LEU A 212 -4.00 2.06 -6.76
C LEU A 212 -4.89 2.26 -7.99
N GLY A 213 -4.34 2.09 -9.20
CA GLY A 213 -5.11 2.21 -10.43
C GLY A 213 -6.26 1.19 -10.55
N THR A 214 -6.10 0.00 -9.98
CA THR A 214 -7.17 -1.02 -9.99
C THR A 214 -8.38 -0.59 -9.16
N CYS A 215 -8.18 0.14 -8.06
CA CYS A 215 -9.29 0.71 -7.30
C CYS A 215 -9.99 1.82 -8.09
N ASP A 216 -9.23 2.71 -8.74
CA ASP A 216 -9.79 3.75 -9.61
C ASP A 216 -10.63 3.15 -10.73
N ASP A 217 -10.10 2.12 -11.40
CA ASP A 217 -10.77 1.43 -12.50
C ASP A 217 -12.08 0.78 -12.04
N ALA A 218 -12.11 0.16 -10.85
CA ALA A 218 -13.33 -0.44 -10.31
C ALA A 218 -14.47 0.60 -10.18
N PHE A 219 -14.16 1.80 -9.69
CA PHE A 219 -15.16 2.87 -9.59
C PHE A 219 -15.50 3.47 -10.95
N ALA A 220 -14.50 3.74 -11.79
CA ALA A 220 -14.70 4.28 -13.13
C ALA A 220 -15.58 3.37 -14.00
N GLU A 221 -15.40 2.05 -13.93
CA GLU A 221 -16.20 1.06 -14.65
C GLU A 221 -17.61 0.89 -14.07
N SER A 222 -17.79 1.10 -12.76
CA SER A 222 -19.10 1.02 -12.11
C SER A 222 -20.01 2.22 -12.41
N GLY A 223 -19.41 3.38 -12.71
CA GLY A 223 -20.11 4.66 -12.83
C GLY A 223 -20.47 5.32 -11.49
N GLU A 224 -20.05 4.74 -10.36
CA GLU A 224 -20.13 5.35 -9.04
C GLU A 224 -18.91 6.26 -8.78
N GLU A 225 -19.05 7.20 -7.86
CA GLU A 225 -17.93 7.99 -7.34
C GLU A 225 -17.29 7.25 -6.16
N LEU A 226 -15.96 7.19 -6.12
CA LEU A 226 -15.21 6.64 -4.99
C LEU A 226 -15.49 7.48 -3.74
N PRO A 227 -16.12 6.94 -2.68
CA PRO A 227 -16.49 7.71 -1.49
C PRO A 227 -15.29 7.89 -0.55
N LEU A 228 -14.20 8.42 -1.08
CA LEU A 228 -12.99 8.84 -0.38
C LEU A 228 -12.68 10.30 -0.71
N ASP A 229 -11.84 10.91 0.12
CA ASP A 229 -11.33 12.24 -0.15
C ASP A 229 -10.47 12.24 -1.43
N ASN A 230 -10.83 13.04 -2.43
CA ASN A 230 -10.13 13.09 -3.72
C ASN A 230 -8.66 13.52 -3.58
N ASP A 231 -8.35 14.42 -2.64
CA ASP A 231 -6.98 14.86 -2.39
C ASP A 231 -6.15 13.73 -1.76
N LEU A 232 -6.74 12.91 -0.89
CA LEU A 232 -6.11 11.71 -0.33
C LEU A 232 -5.75 10.71 -1.44
N VAL A 233 -6.70 10.39 -2.32
CA VAL A 233 -6.48 9.46 -3.45
C VAL A 233 -5.39 10.01 -4.37
N ALA A 234 -5.51 11.25 -4.83
CA ALA A 234 -4.50 11.89 -5.67
C ALA A 234 -3.11 11.91 -5.02
N THR A 235 -3.04 12.17 -3.71
CA THR A 235 -1.78 12.14 -2.95
C THR A 235 -1.15 10.74 -2.99
N MET A 236 -1.94 9.67 -2.82
CA MET A 236 -1.43 8.30 -2.86
C MET A 236 -0.81 7.95 -4.22
N HIS A 237 -1.45 8.32 -5.33
CA HIS A 237 -0.88 8.11 -6.67
C HIS A 237 0.44 8.84 -6.88
N LYS A 238 0.49 10.11 -6.47
CA LYS A 238 1.71 10.91 -6.59
C LYS A 238 2.85 10.37 -5.72
N LEU A 239 2.55 9.92 -4.49
CA LEU A 239 3.55 9.28 -3.63
C LEU A 239 4.05 7.96 -4.19
N ALA A 240 3.18 7.16 -4.83
CA ALA A 240 3.59 5.93 -5.51
C ALA A 240 4.59 6.22 -6.64
N ASN A 241 4.31 7.25 -7.47
CA ASN A 241 5.22 7.69 -8.53
C ASN A 241 6.52 8.26 -7.96
N ASN A 242 6.47 9.13 -6.94
CA ASN A 242 7.67 9.66 -6.29
C ASN A 242 8.56 8.53 -5.75
N CYS A 243 7.99 7.53 -5.07
CA CYS A 243 8.75 6.38 -4.57
C CYS A 243 9.43 5.62 -5.72
N MET A 244 8.73 5.41 -6.83
CA MET A 244 9.29 4.76 -8.02
C MET A 244 10.44 5.58 -8.64
N ASP A 245 10.25 6.88 -8.81
CA ASP A 245 11.25 7.79 -9.37
C ASP A 245 12.52 7.85 -8.51
N ILE A 246 12.37 7.98 -7.19
CA ILE A 246 13.51 7.97 -6.24
C ILE A 246 14.20 6.61 -6.24
N SER A 247 13.45 5.51 -6.31
CA SER A 247 14.05 4.18 -6.39
C SER A 247 14.93 4.00 -7.62
N ALA A 248 14.61 4.63 -8.75
CA ALA A 248 15.40 4.52 -9.98
C ALA A 248 16.84 5.04 -9.82
N VAL A 249 17.08 5.97 -8.88
CA VAL A 249 18.43 6.47 -8.55
C VAL A 249 19.26 5.43 -7.80
N LEU A 250 18.63 4.40 -7.22
CA LEU A 250 19.31 3.31 -6.52
C LEU A 250 19.66 2.13 -7.45
N LEU A 251 19.07 2.07 -8.64
CA LEU A 251 19.19 0.95 -9.59
C LEU A 251 20.40 1.08 -10.55
N VAL A 252 21.32 2.01 -10.29
CA VAL A 252 22.46 2.36 -11.16
C VAL A 252 23.76 1.68 -10.78
#